data_AF-A0A1R3VQJ1-F1
#
_entry.id   AF-A0A1R3VQJ1-F1
#
_cell.length_a   1.000
_cell.length_b   1.000
_cell.length_c   1.000
_cell.angle_alpha   90.00
_cell.angle_beta   90.00
_cell.angle_gamma   90.00
#
_symmetry.space_group_name_H-M   'P 1'
#
loop_
_entity.id
_entity.type
_entity.pdbx_description
1 polymer ?
#
loop_
_entity_poly.entity_id
_entity_poly.type
_entity_poly.pdbx_seq_one_letter_code
_entity_poly.pdbx_strand_id
1 'polypeptide(L)'
;MPIPKSLERNGRAKPAKRATNLSLSTDVLQAAKDLDINISQVCDSYLREYVRTELERHWRKQHAEFISAYNATIEREGLPLEEWKSF
;
A
#
# COMPACT_ATOMS: atom_id res chain seq x y z
N MET A 1 2.15 19.00 32.03
CA MET A 1 1.81 18.78 30.60
C MET A 1 1.01 17.50 30.48
N PRO A 2 -0.18 17.48 29.87
CA PRO A 2 -0.95 16.25 29.69
C PRO A 2 -0.45 15.48 28.46
N ILE A 3 -0.25 14.17 28.64
CA ILE A 3 0.15 13.21 27.60
C ILE A 3 -1.04 12.98 26.66
N PRO A 4 -0.88 13.02 25.32
CA PRO A 4 -1.99 12.76 24.41
C PRO A 4 -2.43 11.29 24.46
N LYS A 5 -3.75 11.09 24.42
CA LYS A 5 -4.46 9.81 24.49
C LYS A 5 -3.87 8.78 23.54
N SER A 6 -3.62 7.60 24.10
CA SER A 6 -3.35 6.32 23.44
C SER A 6 -4.11 6.18 22.11
N LEU A 7 -3.35 5.96 21.03
CA LEU A 7 -3.87 5.64 19.71
C LEU A 7 -4.59 4.29 19.79
N GLU A 8 -5.91 4.31 19.94
CA GLU A 8 -6.72 3.10 19.89
C GLU A 8 -6.47 2.40 18.55
N ARG A 9 -5.83 1.23 18.64
CA ARG A 9 -5.51 0.39 17.49
C ARG A 9 -6.81 -0.26 17.03
N ASN A 10 -7.65 0.51 16.35
CA ASN A 10 -8.92 0.06 15.79
C ASN A 10 -8.66 -1.19 14.95
N GLY A 11 -9.19 -2.34 15.39
CA GLY A 11 -9.10 -3.59 14.65
C GLY A 11 -9.57 -3.34 13.23
N ARG A 12 -8.77 -3.74 12.24
CA ARG A 12 -9.04 -3.49 10.81
C ARG A 12 -10.36 -4.13 10.39
N ALA A 13 -11.47 -3.42 10.60
CA ALA A 13 -12.76 -3.78 10.03
C ALA A 13 -12.58 -3.85 8.51
N LYS A 14 -13.06 -4.93 7.88
CA LYS A 14 -13.01 -5.05 6.42
C LYS A 14 -13.70 -3.81 5.83
N PRO A 15 -13.04 -3.05 4.94
CA PRO A 15 -13.64 -1.86 4.36
C PRO A 15 -14.94 -2.24 3.68
N ALA A 16 -15.99 -1.44 3.93
CA ALA A 16 -17.30 -1.68 3.33
C ALA A 16 -17.18 -1.70 1.80
N LYS A 17 -17.69 -2.77 1.18
CA LYS A 17 -17.72 -2.89 -0.28
C LYS A 17 -18.83 -1.99 -0.82
N ARG A 18 -18.50 -1.15 -1.78
CA ARG A 18 -19.49 -0.37 -2.54
C ARG A 18 -19.65 -0.98 -3.93
N ALA A 19 -20.88 -1.23 -4.34
CA ALA A 19 -21.17 -1.59 -5.73
C ALA A 19 -20.76 -0.41 -6.63
N THR A 20 -19.99 -0.71 -7.67
CA THR A 20 -19.49 0.28 -8.63
C THR A 20 -19.82 -0.23 -10.02
N ASN A 21 -20.48 0.60 -10.85
CA ASN A 21 -20.76 0.23 -12.23
C ASN A 21 -19.48 0.38 -13.05
N LEU A 22 -19.01 -0.73 -13.63
CA LEU A 22 -17.82 -0.77 -14.47
C LEU A 22 -18.19 -1.31 -15.85
N SER A 23 -17.67 -0.66 -16.90
CA SER A 23 -17.79 -1.15 -18.27
C SER A 23 -16.59 -2.04 -18.58
N LEU A 24 -16.86 -3.32 -18.87
CA LEU A 24 -15.88 -4.31 -19.32
C LEU A 24 -16.28 -4.84 -20.69
N SER A 25 -15.33 -5.43 -21.42
CA SER A 25 -15.61 -6.01 -22.74
C SER A 25 -16.52 -7.23 -22.61
N THR A 26 -17.47 -7.34 -23.54
CA THR A 26 -18.53 -8.34 -23.48
C THR A 26 -18.01 -9.76 -23.66
N ASP A 27 -16.96 -9.94 -24.46
CA ASP A 27 -16.26 -11.20 -24.68
C ASP A 27 -15.62 -11.73 -23.38
N VAL A 28 -14.94 -10.87 -22.63
CA VAL A 28 -14.31 -11.24 -21.35
C VAL A 28 -15.35 -11.55 -20.29
N LEU A 29 -16.44 -10.78 -20.23
CA LEU A 29 -17.55 -11.05 -19.31
C LEU A 29 -18.21 -12.40 -19.61
N GLN A 30 -18.38 -12.74 -20.88
CA GLN A 30 -18.97 -14.01 -21.28
C GLN A 30 -18.03 -15.17 -20.93
N ALA A 31 -16.75 -15.08 -21.32
CA ALA A 31 -15.76 -16.09 -20.98
C ALA A 31 -15.62 -16.29 -19.46
N ALA A 32 -15.65 -15.21 -18.68
CA ALA A 32 -15.59 -15.29 -17.23
C ALA A 32 -16.82 -16.00 -16.63
N LYS A 33 -18.02 -15.75 -17.17
CA LYS A 33 -19.23 -16.48 -16.77
C LYS A 33 -19.16 -17.95 -17.12
N ASP A 34 -18.71 -18.29 -18.33
CA ASP A 34 -18.58 -19.67 -18.79
C ASP A 34 -17.57 -20.47 -17.95
N LEU A 35 -16.60 -19.78 -17.36
CA LEU A 35 -15.58 -20.32 -16.46
C LEU A 35 -15.95 -20.22 -14.96
N ASP A 36 -17.16 -19.79 -14.61
CA ASP A 36 -17.63 -19.55 -13.23
C ASP A 36 -16.68 -18.65 -12.40
N ILE A 37 -16.07 -17.66 -13.05
CA ILE A 37 -15.14 -16.72 -12.41
C ILE A 37 -15.94 -15.65 -11.66
N ASN A 38 -15.61 -15.46 -10.38
CA ASN A 38 -16.12 -14.35 -9.59
C ASN A 38 -15.45 -13.02 -9.99
N ILE A 39 -15.97 -12.38 -11.03
CA ILE A 39 -15.46 -11.12 -11.61
C ILE A 39 -15.27 -10.05 -10.53
N SER A 40 -16.26 -9.87 -9.65
CA SER A 40 -16.19 -8.86 -8.58
C SER A 40 -15.02 -9.08 -7.63
N GLN A 41 -14.74 -10.34 -7.26
CA GLN A 41 -13.61 -10.68 -6.40
C GLN A 41 -12.28 -10.47 -7.12
N VAL A 42 -12.16 -10.92 -8.38
CA VAL A 42 -10.92 -10.77 -9.17
C VAL A 42 -10.60 -9.29 -9.39
N CYS A 43 -11.60 -8.48 -9.77
CA CYS A 43 -11.43 -7.03 -9.93
C CYS A 43 -11.03 -6.36 -8.61
N ASP A 44 -11.68 -6.68 -7.48
CA ASP A 44 -11.32 -6.10 -6.18
C ASP A 44 -9.89 -6.45 -5.77
N SER A 45 -9.48 -7.71 -5.92
CA SER A 45 -8.11 -8.15 -5.63
C SER A 45 -7.08 -7.46 -6.51
N TYR A 46 -7.32 -7.41 -7.83
CA TYR A 46 -6.40 -6.77 -8.76
C TYR A 46 -6.29 -5.26 -8.52
N LEU A 47 -7.42 -4.58 -8.29
CA LEU A 47 -7.42 -3.14 -8.01
C LEU A 47 -6.72 -2.81 -6.70
N ARG A 48 -6.88 -3.62 -5.64
CA ARG A 48 -6.17 -3.43 -4.37
C ARG A 48 -4.66 -3.47 -4.57
N GLU A 49 -4.18 -4.46 -5.32
CA GLU A 49 -2.76 -4.63 -5.62
C GLU A 49 -2.23 -3.47 -6.46
N TYR A 50 -2.95 -3.12 -7.53
CA TYR A 50 -2.58 -2.01 -8.40
C TYR A 50 -2.52 -0.67 -7.65
N VAL A 51 -3.53 -0.38 -6.82
CA VAL A 51 -3.57 0.83 -5.99
C VAL A 51 -2.40 0.85 -4.99
N ARG A 52 -2.09 -0.28 -4.35
CA ARG A 52 -0.93 -0.38 -3.45
C ARG A 52 0.35 -0.02 -4.16
N THR A 53 0.60 -0.60 -5.33
CA THR A 53 1.80 -0.31 -6.13
C THR A 53 1.90 1.15 -6.55
N GLU A 54 0.79 1.76 -6.97
CA GLU A 54 0.78 3.18 -7.35
C GLU A 54 0.99 4.11 -6.14
N LEU A 55 0.44 3.78 -4.97
CA LEU A 55 0.70 4.51 -3.73
C LEU A 55 2.17 4.40 -3.32
N GLU A 56 2.77 3.21 -3.40
CA GLU A 56 4.19 3.01 -3.15
C GLU A 56 5.05 3.84 -4.11
N ARG A 57 4.70 3.83 -5.40
CA ARG A 57 5.38 4.63 -6.42
C ARG A 57 5.27 6.12 -6.13
N HIS A 58 4.10 6.59 -5.75
CA HIS A 58 3.88 7.99 -5.40
C HIS A 58 4.67 8.38 -4.16
N TRP A 59 4.63 7.56 -3.12
CA TRP A 59 5.37 7.77 -1.88
C TRP A 59 6.87 7.85 -2.15
N ARG A 60 7.43 6.92 -2.93
CA ARG A 60 8.86 6.93 -3.32
C ARG A 60 9.24 8.20 -4.05
N LYS A 61 8.40 8.68 -4.98
CA LYS A 61 8.65 9.96 -5.68
C LYS A 61 8.64 11.13 -4.72
N GLN A 62 7.67 11.20 -3.82
CA GLN A 62 7.55 12.29 -2.84
C GLN A 62 8.71 12.32 -1.83
N HIS A 63 9.26 11.15 -1.47
CA HIS A 63 10.28 11.05 -0.43
C HIS A 63 11.69 10.83 -1.00
N ALA A 64 11.87 10.86 -2.32
CA ALA A 64 13.15 10.59 -2.97
C ALA A 64 14.26 11.54 -2.49
N GLU A 65 13.97 12.85 -2.40
CA GLU A 65 14.93 13.85 -1.93
C GLU A 65 15.31 13.65 -0.46
N PHE A 66 14.32 13.39 0.40
CA PHE A 66 14.55 13.10 1.80
C PHE A 66 15.39 11.85 2.00
N ILE A 67 15.06 10.77 1.30
CA ILE A 67 15.83 9.51 1.34
C ILE A 67 17.26 9.75 0.84
N SER A 68 17.44 10.51 -0.24
CA SER A 68 18.77 10.83 -0.76
C SER A 68 19.60 11.63 0.24
N ALA A 69 19.01 12.66 0.87
CA ALA A 69 19.70 13.48 1.87
C ALA A 69 20.06 12.67 3.12
N TYR A 70 19.16 11.78 3.54
CA TYR A 70 19.41 10.87 4.66
C TYR A 70 20.53 9.88 4.33
N ASN A 71 20.48 9.23 3.16
CA ASN A 71 21.52 8.30 2.72
C ASN A 71 22.89 8.97 2.63
N ALA A 72 22.97 10.19 2.09
CA ALA A 72 24.22 10.96 2.05
C ALA A 72 24.77 11.29 3.44
N THR A 73 23.89 11.48 4.42
CA THR A 73 24.30 11.69 5.82
C THR A 73 24.87 10.40 6.42
N ILE A 74 24.23 9.24 6.19
CA ILE A 74 24.73 7.93 6.63
C ILE A 74 26.07 7.59 5.96
N GLU A 75 26.24 7.87 4.67
CA GLU A 75 27.53 7.64 3.98
C GLU A 75 28.65 8.50 4.56
N ARG A 76 28.36 9.74 4.96
CA ARG A 76 29.34 10.66 5.53
C ARG A 76 29.66 10.34 6.99
N GLU A 77 28.65 10.04 7.79
CA GLU A 77 28.76 10.00 9.26
C GLU A 77 28.75 8.57 9.82
N GLY A 78 28.51 7.57 8.96
CA GLY A 78 28.30 6.19 9.38
C GLY A 78 26.88 5.96 9.93
N LEU A 79 26.59 4.72 10.31
CA LEU A 79 25.29 4.38 10.90
C LEU A 79 25.24 4.87 12.36
N PRO A 80 24.25 5.70 12.73
CA PRO A 80 24.02 6.04 14.13
C PRO A 80 23.83 4.76 14.94
N LEU A 81 24.50 4.67 16.09
CA LEU A 81 24.40 3.53 17.03
C LEU A 81 24.98 2.21 16.51
N GLU A 82 25.82 2.24 15.47
CA GLU A 82 26.56 1.06 14.98
C GLU A 82 27.35 0.36 16.10
N GLU A 83 27.96 1.14 17.00
CA GLU A 83 28.74 0.65 18.14
C GLU A 83 27.91 -0.09 19.21
N TRP A 84 26.57 -0.04 19.13
CA TRP A 84 25.66 -0.59 20.14
C TRP A 84 24.80 -1.73 19.58
N LYS A 85 25.09 -2.23 18.36
CA LYS A 85 24.32 -3.29 17.68
C LYS A 85 24.35 -4.66 18.39
N SER A 86 25.27 -4.90 19.34
CA SER A 86 25.54 -6.23 19.92
C SER A 86 25.12 -6.40 21.40
N PHE A 87 24.11 -5.66 21.88
CA PHE A 87 23.52 -5.89 23.20
C PHE A 87 22.43 -6.96 23.19
#